data_AF-X0Y5U8-F1
#
_entry.id   AF-X0Y5U8-F1
#
_cell.length_a   1.000
_cell.length_b   1.000
_cell.length_c   1.000
_cell.angle_alpha   90.00
_cell.angle_beta   90.00
_cell.angle_gamma   90.00
#
_symmetry.space_group_name_H-M   'P 1'
#
loop_
_entity.id
_entity.type
_entity.pdbx_description
1 polymer ?
#
loop_
_entity_poly.entity_id
_entity_poly.type
_entity_poly.pdbx_seq_one_letter_code
_entity_poly.pdbx_strand_id
1 'polypeptide(L)'
;MNGSYVSEGRWDGKNAYRIEAELGAGILREGENTLELESLSDTGAAYSMVMVDRFRIRYPRATTVLEHALHVIELTESSPRWVESRAGFEARGSYVAVNEDELRRPERRSVAPSRLTKEHRADYVVIGPEALVETAKPLIEHRRRQGLRTVTASTEAIASEFGHGELTPEAIREFIGYAYHEWRAPRLRYVLLLGDATYDFKNYLGTDVTNQVPPFIVRTSYLWTAS
;
A
#
# COMPACT_ATOMS: atom_id res chain seq x y z
N MET A 1 23.78 -12.60 0.57
CA MET A 1 23.96 -11.97 -0.76
C MET A 1 24.71 -12.94 -1.66
N ASN A 2 24.10 -13.40 -2.76
CA ASN A 2 24.67 -14.43 -3.65
C ASN A 2 25.20 -15.68 -2.89
N GLY A 3 24.45 -16.14 -1.87
CA GLY A 3 24.85 -17.24 -0.99
C GLY A 3 25.95 -16.90 0.04
N SER A 4 26.54 -15.70 0.01
CA SER A 4 27.50 -15.25 1.01
C SER A 4 26.80 -14.57 2.19
N TYR A 5 27.21 -14.94 3.41
CA TYR A 5 26.80 -14.24 4.63
C TYR A 5 27.32 -12.79 4.62
N VAL A 6 26.47 -11.85 5.03
CA VAL A 6 26.81 -10.41 5.05
C VAL A 6 26.77 -9.87 6.47
N SER A 7 25.65 -10.06 7.17
CA SER A 7 25.45 -9.56 8.53
C SER A 7 24.23 -10.22 9.16
N GLU A 8 24.13 -10.13 10.47
CA GLU A 8 22.96 -10.49 11.26
C GLU A 8 22.48 -9.30 12.08
N GLY A 9 21.21 -9.33 12.47
CA GLY A 9 20.63 -8.32 13.34
C GLY A 9 19.53 -8.91 14.19
N ARG A 10 19.40 -8.40 15.41
CA ARG A 10 18.31 -8.73 16.33
C ARG A 10 17.44 -7.51 16.54
N TRP A 11 16.14 -7.71 16.43
CA TRP A 11 15.15 -6.65 16.55
C TRP A 11 13.87 -7.17 17.18
N ASP A 12 13.15 -6.29 17.86
CA ASP A 12 11.98 -6.60 18.68
C ASP A 12 10.63 -6.55 17.93
N GLY A 13 10.63 -6.28 16.63
CA GLY A 13 9.38 -6.13 15.86
C GLY A 13 8.70 -4.75 15.98
N LYS A 14 9.18 -3.86 16.87
CA LYS A 14 8.45 -2.65 17.30
C LYS A 14 8.85 -1.35 16.61
N ASN A 15 9.99 -1.25 15.94
CA ASN A 15 10.40 -0.02 15.25
C ASN A 15 11.15 -0.36 13.98
N ALA A 16 11.17 0.50 12.96
CA ALA A 16 11.99 0.22 11.78
C ALA A 16 13.44 -0.10 12.21
N TYR A 17 13.96 -1.25 11.78
CA TYR A 17 15.30 -1.70 12.07
C TYR A 17 16.17 -1.59 10.83
N ARG A 18 17.41 -1.11 11.00
CA ARG A 18 18.35 -0.95 9.90
C ARG A 18 19.58 -1.79 10.14
N ILE A 19 19.95 -2.57 9.14
CA ILE A 19 21.24 -3.27 9.06
C ILE A 19 22.09 -2.53 8.02
N GLU A 20 23.27 -2.08 8.43
CA GLU A 20 24.30 -1.53 7.55
C GLU A 20 25.53 -2.44 7.65
N ALA A 21 26.06 -2.87 6.51
CA ALA A 21 27.20 -3.78 6.44
C ALA A 21 28.04 -3.52 5.20
N GLU A 22 29.34 -3.73 5.31
CA GLU A 22 30.27 -3.68 4.18
C GLU A 22 30.22 -4.98 3.38
N LEU A 23 30.11 -4.87 2.06
CA LEU A 23 30.15 -6.03 1.18
C LEU A 23 31.60 -6.33 0.80
N GLY A 24 32.06 -7.54 1.10
CA GLY A 24 33.36 -8.02 0.65
C GLY A 24 33.52 -8.00 -0.87
N ALA A 25 34.76 -7.81 -1.32
CA ALA A 25 35.08 -7.85 -2.75
C ALA A 25 34.68 -9.21 -3.35
N GLY A 26 34.06 -9.18 -4.54
CA GLY A 26 33.62 -10.38 -5.24
C GLY A 26 32.29 -10.99 -4.77
N ILE A 27 31.63 -10.42 -3.76
CA ILE A 27 30.26 -10.82 -3.38
C ILE A 27 29.27 -10.42 -4.49
N LEU A 28 29.42 -9.21 -5.03
CA LEU A 28 28.64 -8.76 -6.18
C LEU A 28 29.22 -9.36 -7.46
N ARG A 29 28.33 -9.85 -8.32
CA ARG A 29 28.65 -10.39 -9.65
C ARG A 29 28.14 -9.44 -10.73
N GLU A 30 28.75 -9.49 -11.91
CA GLU A 30 28.19 -8.81 -13.07
C GLU A 30 26.84 -9.45 -13.45
N GLY A 31 25.83 -8.63 -13.70
CA GLY A 31 24.46 -9.07 -13.98
C GLY A 31 23.62 -9.29 -12.72
N GLU A 32 22.86 -10.38 -12.70
CA GLU A 32 21.87 -10.66 -11.65
C GLU A 32 22.53 -10.98 -10.30
N ASN A 33 21.97 -10.42 -9.23
CA ASN A 33 22.42 -10.65 -7.87
C ASN A 33 21.20 -10.90 -6.96
N THR A 34 21.32 -11.85 -6.04
CA THR A 34 20.23 -12.26 -5.13
C THR A 34 20.52 -11.82 -3.69
N LEU A 35 19.62 -11.02 -3.12
CA LEU A 35 19.57 -10.72 -1.70
C LEU A 35 18.60 -11.69 -1.01
N GLU A 36 19.08 -12.37 0.02
CA GLU A 36 18.30 -13.31 0.82
C GLU A 36 18.30 -12.85 2.28
N LEU A 37 17.14 -12.95 2.92
CA LEU A 37 16.92 -12.63 4.32
C LEU A 37 16.31 -13.85 5.00
N GLU A 38 17.01 -14.39 5.99
CA GLU A 38 16.58 -15.57 6.72
C GLU A 38 16.15 -15.19 8.14
N SER A 39 14.99 -15.66 8.56
CA SER A 39 14.56 -15.54 9.97
C SER A 39 14.99 -16.81 10.69
N LEU A 40 15.92 -16.68 11.65
CA LEU A 40 16.55 -17.81 12.34
C LEU A 40 15.59 -18.62 13.23
N SER A 41 14.34 -18.18 13.39
CA SER A 41 13.26 -18.91 14.09
C SER A 41 13.64 -19.43 15.49
N ASP A 42 14.59 -18.76 16.14
CA ASP A 42 15.23 -19.16 17.41
C ASP A 42 14.55 -18.54 18.64
N THR A 43 13.49 -17.76 18.43
CA THR A 43 12.75 -17.03 19.48
C THR A 43 11.52 -17.77 20.00
N GLY A 44 11.28 -19.01 19.56
CA GLY A 44 10.09 -19.78 19.96
C GLY A 44 8.75 -19.26 19.42
N ALA A 45 8.76 -18.19 18.61
CA ALA A 45 7.58 -17.67 17.94
C ALA A 45 7.04 -18.66 16.89
N ALA A 46 5.73 -18.90 16.91
CA ALA A 46 5.07 -19.81 15.96
C ALA A 46 5.10 -19.32 14.50
N TYR A 47 5.28 -18.01 14.29
CA TYR A 47 5.47 -17.40 12.98
C TYR A 47 6.29 -16.12 13.13
N SER A 48 7.06 -15.78 12.08
CA SER A 48 7.84 -14.55 11.97
C SER A 48 7.54 -13.92 10.61
N MET A 49 7.16 -12.64 10.61
CA MET A 49 6.90 -11.89 9.39
C MET A 49 7.82 -10.68 9.32
N VAL A 50 8.72 -10.67 8.34
CA VAL A 50 9.67 -9.60 8.10
C VAL A 50 9.30 -8.89 6.80
N MET A 51 8.96 -7.61 6.89
CA MET A 51 8.72 -6.78 5.70
C MET A 51 9.95 -5.91 5.42
N VAL A 52 10.49 -6.02 4.21
CA VAL A 52 11.56 -5.16 3.72
C VAL A 52 10.95 -3.89 3.16
N ASP A 53 11.20 -2.76 3.83
CA ASP A 53 10.78 -1.45 3.31
C ASP A 53 11.75 -0.95 2.21
N ARG A 54 13.06 -1.05 2.46
CA ARG A 54 14.10 -0.59 1.53
C ARG A 54 15.42 -1.30 1.78
N PHE A 55 16.16 -1.57 0.71
CA PHE A 55 17.59 -1.84 0.76
C PHE A 55 18.34 -0.88 -0.16
N ARG A 56 19.63 -0.64 0.13
CA ARG A 56 20.50 0.19 -0.69
C ARG A 56 21.89 -0.45 -0.74
N ILE A 57 22.42 -0.61 -1.95
CA ILE A 57 23.80 -1.03 -2.17
C ILE A 57 24.56 0.15 -2.76
N ARG A 58 25.72 0.47 -2.18
CA ARG A 58 26.65 1.45 -2.73
C ARG A 58 27.91 0.71 -3.17
N TYR A 59 28.27 0.84 -4.44
CA TYR A 59 29.46 0.22 -5.00
C TYR A 59 29.95 1.05 -6.19
N PRO A 60 31.26 1.09 -6.45
CA PRO A 60 31.78 1.69 -7.67
C PRO A 60 31.34 0.84 -8.87
N ARG A 61 30.70 1.48 -9.86
CA ARG A 61 30.29 0.84 -11.11
C ARG A 61 30.61 1.71 -12.30
N ALA A 62 31.14 1.13 -13.37
CA ALA A 62 31.11 1.74 -14.69
C ALA A 62 29.74 1.49 -15.31
N THR A 63 29.07 2.53 -15.81
CA THR A 63 27.77 2.39 -16.48
C THR A 63 27.97 1.88 -17.89
N THR A 64 27.61 0.62 -18.13
CA THR A 64 27.52 0.04 -19.48
C THR A 64 26.05 -0.08 -19.86
N VAL A 65 25.68 0.45 -21.03
CA VAL A 65 24.33 0.28 -21.60
C VAL A 65 24.27 -1.11 -22.22
N LEU A 66 23.47 -2.01 -21.65
CA LEU A 66 23.11 -3.29 -22.27
C LEU A 66 22.03 -3.04 -23.32
N GLU A 67 22.05 -3.77 -24.43
CA GLU A 67 21.25 -3.78 -25.69
C GLU A 67 19.89 -3.03 -25.78
N HIS A 68 19.22 -2.74 -24.66
CA HIS A 68 17.93 -2.05 -24.59
C HIS A 68 18.12 -0.59 -24.15
N ALA A 69 17.38 0.33 -24.77
CA ALA A 69 17.54 1.77 -24.60
C ALA A 69 17.34 2.19 -23.12
N LEU A 70 18.41 2.67 -22.48
CA LEU A 70 18.33 3.26 -21.15
C LEU A 70 17.51 4.55 -21.24
N HIS A 71 16.33 4.56 -20.62
CA HIS A 71 15.60 5.81 -20.42
C HIS A 71 16.15 6.45 -19.15
N VAL A 72 16.81 7.58 -19.33
CA VAL A 72 17.46 8.32 -18.27
C VAL A 72 16.61 9.55 -17.96
N ILE A 73 16.11 9.66 -16.73
CA ILE A 73 15.44 10.88 -16.27
C ILE A 73 16.51 11.79 -15.69
N GLU A 74 16.75 12.94 -16.32
CA GLU A 74 17.59 13.99 -15.76
C GLU A 74 16.83 14.73 -14.66
N LEU A 75 17.36 14.67 -13.44
CA LEU A 75 16.81 15.37 -12.27
C LEU A 75 17.52 16.73 -12.12
N THR A 76 17.27 17.65 -13.05
CA THR A 76 17.56 19.08 -12.80
C THR A 76 16.36 19.75 -12.12
N GLU A 77 16.62 20.76 -11.29
CA GLU A 77 15.76 21.24 -10.18
C GLU A 77 14.39 21.87 -10.54
N SER A 78 13.76 21.55 -11.68
CA SER A 78 12.41 22.08 -11.96
C SER A 78 11.49 21.18 -12.76
N SER A 79 11.99 20.29 -13.63
CA SER A 79 11.14 19.34 -14.37
C SER A 79 11.95 18.12 -14.82
N PRO A 80 11.52 16.88 -14.50
CA PRO A 80 12.16 15.68 -15.04
C PRO A 80 12.02 15.65 -16.56
N ARG A 81 13.13 15.36 -17.26
CA ARG A 81 13.16 15.19 -18.71
C ARG A 81 13.57 13.76 -19.08
N TRP A 82 12.85 13.17 -20.03
CA TRP A 82 13.23 11.90 -20.65
C TRP A 82 14.44 12.11 -21.56
N VAL A 83 15.51 11.38 -21.30
CA VAL A 83 16.71 11.32 -22.14
C VAL A 83 16.87 9.88 -22.60
N GLU A 84 16.68 9.64 -23.89
CA GLU A 84 16.97 8.35 -24.51
C GLU A 84 18.43 8.34 -25.00
N SER A 85 19.22 7.34 -24.60
CA SER A 85 20.55 7.10 -25.18
C SER A 85 20.69 5.66 -25.64
N ARG A 86 21.15 5.48 -26.88
CA ARG A 86 21.38 4.17 -27.52
C ARG A 86 22.87 3.77 -27.60
N ALA A 87 23.77 4.64 -27.16
CA ALA A 87 25.20 4.37 -27.09
C ALA A 87 25.85 5.28 -26.05
N GLY A 88 26.49 4.70 -25.03
CA GLY A 88 27.35 5.39 -24.06
C GLY A 88 26.74 6.65 -23.41
N PHE A 89 26.28 6.53 -22.17
CA PHE A 89 25.77 7.68 -21.41
C PHE A 89 26.83 8.19 -20.42
N GLU A 90 27.30 9.43 -20.61
CA GLU A 90 28.16 10.12 -19.62
C GLU A 90 27.29 10.98 -18.72
N ALA A 91 27.11 10.55 -17.47
CA ALA A 91 26.32 11.27 -16.48
C ALA A 91 27.03 12.56 -16.04
N ARG A 92 26.54 13.73 -16.48
CA ARG A 92 27.03 15.06 -16.05
C ARG A 92 26.23 15.70 -14.90
N GLY A 93 25.43 14.89 -14.21
CA GLY A 93 24.42 15.30 -13.23
C GLY A 93 23.77 14.11 -12.53
N SER A 94 22.68 14.35 -11.81
CA SER A 94 21.90 13.28 -11.16
C SER A 94 20.85 12.72 -12.11
N TYR A 95 20.87 11.40 -12.28
CA TYR A 95 19.97 10.69 -13.20
C TYR A 95 19.32 9.49 -12.55
N VAL A 96 18.09 9.18 -12.97
CA VAL A 96 17.41 7.91 -12.67
C VAL A 96 17.30 7.12 -13.97
N ALA A 97 17.90 5.94 -14.00
CA ALA A 97 17.71 4.99 -15.09
C ALA A 97 16.58 4.04 -14.75
N VAL A 98 15.65 3.84 -15.70
CA VAL A 98 14.53 2.91 -15.56
C VAL A 98 14.52 1.96 -16.73
N ASN A 99 14.28 0.67 -16.47
CA ASN A 99 14.03 -0.31 -17.52
C ASN A 99 12.65 -0.04 -18.15
N GLU A 100 12.56 -0.03 -19.48
CA GLU A 100 11.29 0.21 -20.20
C GLU A 100 10.20 -0.79 -19.77
N ASP A 101 10.58 -2.03 -19.51
CA ASP A 101 9.64 -3.08 -19.07
C ASP A 101 9.14 -2.88 -17.63
N GLU A 102 9.87 -2.11 -16.80
CA GLU A 102 9.49 -1.81 -15.42
C GLU A 102 8.77 -0.47 -15.26
N LEU A 103 8.57 0.24 -16.38
CA LEU A 103 7.99 1.58 -16.41
C LEU A 103 6.48 1.51 -16.22
N ARG A 104 6.05 1.62 -14.96
CA ARG A 104 4.63 1.63 -14.60
C ARG A 104 3.93 2.84 -15.20
N ARG A 105 2.83 2.60 -15.88
CA ARG A 105 1.96 3.66 -16.41
C ARG A 105 0.90 4.00 -15.37
N PRO A 106 0.62 5.29 -15.12
CA PRO A 106 -0.46 5.65 -14.20
C PRO A 106 -1.79 5.13 -14.75
N GLU A 107 -2.53 4.40 -13.92
CA GLU A 107 -3.89 4.02 -14.24
C GLU A 107 -4.78 5.27 -14.12
N ARG A 108 -5.55 5.58 -15.17
CA ARG A 108 -6.59 6.61 -15.09
C ARG A 108 -7.90 5.94 -14.74
N ARG A 109 -8.43 6.24 -13.55
CA ARG A 109 -9.79 5.84 -13.15
C ARG A 109 -10.75 7.01 -13.31
N SER A 110 -11.91 6.75 -13.91
CA SER A 110 -13.00 7.71 -13.91
C SER A 110 -13.62 7.75 -12.53
N VAL A 111 -13.77 8.95 -11.99
CA VAL A 111 -14.45 9.17 -10.72
C VAL A 111 -15.95 9.16 -10.96
N ALA A 112 -16.67 8.24 -10.31
CA ALA A 112 -18.13 8.27 -10.32
C ALA A 112 -18.62 9.51 -9.54
N PRO A 113 -19.67 10.22 -10.02
CA PRO A 113 -20.22 11.35 -9.30
C PRO A 113 -20.80 10.88 -7.97
N SER A 114 -20.17 11.27 -6.87
CA SER A 114 -20.58 10.87 -5.54
C SER A 114 -21.38 11.97 -4.81
N ARG A 115 -22.18 11.58 -3.83
CA ARG A 115 -23.17 12.42 -3.14
C ARG A 115 -23.06 12.36 -1.63
N LEU A 116 -21.97 11.82 -1.08
CA LEU A 116 -21.79 11.56 0.35
C LEU A 116 -21.65 12.85 1.15
N THR A 117 -21.12 13.91 0.55
CA THR A 117 -21.05 15.27 1.10
C THR A 117 -22.32 16.11 0.97
N LYS A 118 -23.40 15.58 0.37
CA LYS A 118 -24.71 16.25 0.40
C LYS A 118 -25.32 16.11 1.79
N GLU A 119 -26.19 17.04 2.19
CA GLU A 119 -26.90 16.93 3.46
C GLU A 119 -27.70 15.63 3.54
N HIS A 120 -27.26 14.72 4.40
CA HIS A 120 -27.95 13.47 4.72
C HIS A 120 -28.62 13.54 6.09
N ARG A 121 -29.60 12.65 6.26
CA ARG A 121 -30.28 12.37 7.52
C ARG A 121 -30.34 10.85 7.61
N ALA A 122 -29.53 10.23 8.45
CA ALA A 122 -29.45 8.78 8.58
C ALA A 122 -28.74 8.40 9.89
N ASP A 123 -29.24 7.37 10.55
CA ASP A 123 -28.64 6.81 11.77
C ASP A 123 -27.97 5.45 11.55
N TYR A 124 -28.09 4.87 10.35
CA TYR A 124 -27.46 3.60 9.99
C TYR A 124 -26.77 3.72 8.62
N VAL A 125 -25.47 3.45 8.54
CA VAL A 125 -24.71 3.49 7.27
C VAL A 125 -24.11 2.13 6.96
N VAL A 126 -24.25 1.69 5.72
CA VAL A 126 -23.56 0.51 5.18
C VAL A 126 -22.40 0.97 4.31
N ILE A 127 -21.18 0.57 4.65
CA ILE A 127 -19.96 0.86 3.91
C ILE A 127 -19.42 -0.43 3.31
N GLY A 128 -19.18 -0.47 2.01
CA GLY A 128 -18.58 -1.63 1.33
C GLY A 128 -18.47 -1.43 -0.17
N PRO A 129 -17.85 -2.36 -0.91
CA PRO A 129 -17.84 -2.33 -2.37
C PRO A 129 -19.25 -2.28 -2.95
N GLU A 130 -19.44 -1.54 -4.03
CA GLU A 130 -20.75 -1.42 -4.69
C GLU A 130 -21.38 -2.79 -4.99
N ALA A 131 -20.56 -3.75 -5.43
CA ALA A 131 -20.98 -5.13 -5.68
C ALA A 131 -21.55 -5.85 -4.45
N LEU A 132 -21.03 -5.56 -3.25
CA LEU A 132 -21.52 -6.16 -2.00
C LEU A 132 -22.71 -5.39 -1.42
N VAL A 133 -22.73 -4.07 -1.54
CA VAL A 133 -23.84 -3.22 -1.08
C VAL A 133 -25.16 -3.68 -1.70
N GLU A 134 -25.16 -4.06 -2.98
CA GLU A 134 -26.32 -4.62 -3.67
C GLU A 134 -26.84 -5.92 -3.02
N THR A 135 -25.95 -6.80 -2.59
CA THR A 135 -26.32 -8.05 -1.90
C THR A 135 -26.85 -7.82 -0.49
N ALA A 136 -26.52 -6.69 0.14
CA ALA A 136 -26.98 -6.33 1.49
C ALA A 136 -28.40 -5.74 1.53
N LYS A 137 -29.06 -5.56 0.38
CA LYS A 137 -30.43 -5.02 0.29
C LYS A 137 -31.43 -5.66 1.25
N PRO A 138 -31.52 -7.00 1.40
CA PRO A 138 -32.46 -7.61 2.35
C PRO A 138 -32.23 -7.19 3.81
N LEU A 139 -30.96 -7.05 4.21
CA LEU A 139 -30.58 -6.59 5.54
C LEU A 139 -30.90 -5.10 5.73
N ILE A 140 -30.61 -4.27 4.72
CA ILE A 140 -30.93 -2.84 4.73
C ILE A 140 -32.44 -2.64 4.92
N GLU A 141 -33.26 -3.37 4.16
CA GLU A 141 -34.72 -3.33 4.29
C GLU A 141 -35.20 -3.82 5.67
N HIS A 142 -34.56 -4.84 6.23
CA HIS A 142 -34.85 -5.28 7.59
C HIS A 142 -34.58 -4.17 8.62
N ARG A 143 -33.44 -3.48 8.52
CA ARG A 143 -33.10 -2.35 9.41
C ARG A 143 -34.06 -1.16 9.24
N ARG A 144 -34.51 -0.88 8.02
CA ARG A 144 -35.55 0.12 7.74
C ARG A 144 -36.86 -0.20 8.45
N ARG A 145 -37.29 -1.48 8.42
CA ARG A 145 -38.50 -1.94 9.14
C ARG A 145 -38.38 -1.82 10.66
N GLN A 146 -37.16 -1.79 11.20
CA GLN A 146 -36.89 -1.53 12.62
C GLN A 146 -36.88 -0.03 12.97
N GLY A 147 -37.23 0.85 12.02
CA GLY A 147 -37.33 2.29 12.22
C GLY A 147 -36.03 3.06 11.98
N LEU A 148 -34.97 2.40 11.49
CA LEU A 148 -33.70 3.06 11.18
C LEU A 148 -33.74 3.72 9.80
N ARG A 149 -33.12 4.89 9.69
CA ARG A 149 -32.92 5.59 8.44
C ARG A 149 -31.55 5.23 7.90
N THR A 150 -31.54 4.36 6.88
CA THR A 150 -30.33 3.75 6.35
C THR A 150 -29.80 4.48 5.10
N VAL A 151 -28.48 4.66 5.01
CA VAL A 151 -27.77 5.10 3.79
C VAL A 151 -26.69 4.08 3.43
N THR A 152 -26.44 3.91 2.14
CA THR A 152 -25.32 3.11 1.61
C THR A 152 -24.23 4.04 1.09
N ALA A 153 -22.99 3.75 1.44
CA ALA A 153 -21.82 4.45 0.95
C ALA A 153 -20.85 3.42 0.37
N SER A 154 -20.62 3.47 -0.95
CA SER A 154 -19.67 2.54 -1.55
C SER A 154 -18.23 2.96 -1.22
N THR A 155 -17.32 1.99 -1.15
CA THR A 155 -15.90 2.26 -0.91
C THR A 155 -15.28 3.09 -2.04
N GLU A 156 -15.76 2.91 -3.27
CA GLU A 156 -15.36 3.69 -4.44
C GLU A 156 -15.76 5.17 -4.28
N ALA A 157 -16.97 5.43 -3.79
CA ALA A 157 -17.46 6.77 -3.50
C ALA A 157 -16.68 7.45 -2.36
N ILE A 158 -16.37 6.70 -1.30
CA ILE A 158 -15.55 7.19 -0.18
C ILE A 158 -14.14 7.52 -0.64
N ALA A 159 -13.49 6.63 -1.41
CA ALA A 159 -12.16 6.86 -1.97
C ALA A 159 -12.13 8.14 -2.80
N SER A 160 -13.17 8.37 -3.61
CA SER A 160 -13.27 9.57 -4.42
C SER A 160 -13.45 10.86 -3.61
N GLU A 161 -14.32 10.88 -2.60
CA GLU A 161 -14.66 12.14 -1.90
C GLU A 161 -13.75 12.45 -0.71
N PHE A 162 -13.25 11.41 -0.03
CA PHE A 162 -12.49 11.54 1.22
C PHE A 162 -11.07 10.98 1.11
N GLY A 163 -10.77 10.22 0.05
CA GLY A 163 -9.47 9.55 -0.12
C GLY A 163 -8.63 10.08 -1.30
N HIS A 164 -9.03 11.18 -1.93
CA HIS A 164 -8.36 11.73 -3.12
C HIS A 164 -8.20 10.73 -4.28
N GLY A 165 -9.12 9.77 -4.40
CA GLY A 165 -9.10 8.70 -5.39
C GLY A 165 -8.48 7.39 -4.89
N GLU A 166 -7.95 7.35 -3.67
CA GLU A 166 -7.39 6.16 -3.05
C GLU A 166 -8.29 5.65 -1.91
N LEU A 167 -8.51 4.34 -1.87
CA LEU A 167 -9.26 3.71 -0.79
C LEU A 167 -8.32 3.40 0.37
N THR A 168 -8.39 4.20 1.43
CA THR A 168 -7.56 4.07 2.63
C THR A 168 -8.41 3.95 3.89
N PRO A 169 -7.86 3.38 4.99
CA PRO A 169 -8.53 3.41 6.30
C PRO A 169 -8.83 4.85 6.76
N GLU A 170 -7.95 5.80 6.44
CA GLU A 170 -8.10 7.22 6.73
C GLU A 170 -9.31 7.81 6.02
N ALA A 171 -9.53 7.50 4.74
CA ALA A 171 -10.69 7.97 3.98
C ALA A 171 -12.01 7.47 4.60
N ILE A 172 -12.04 6.20 5.04
CA ILE A 172 -13.20 5.63 5.73
C ILE A 172 -13.44 6.33 7.07
N ARG A 173 -12.38 6.55 7.87
CA ARG A 173 -12.47 7.28 9.14
C ARG A 173 -12.97 8.70 8.95
N GLU A 174 -12.46 9.40 7.94
CA GLU A 174 -12.85 10.77 7.62
C GLU A 174 -14.32 10.84 7.21
N PHE A 175 -14.78 9.92 6.35
CA PHE A 175 -16.20 9.82 6.00
C PHE A 175 -17.09 9.57 7.21
N ILE A 176 -16.74 8.62 8.08
CA ILE A 176 -17.53 8.34 9.29
C ILE A 176 -17.54 9.56 10.22
N GLY A 177 -16.41 10.23 10.39
CA GLY A 177 -16.31 11.47 11.16
C GLY A 177 -17.21 12.57 10.60
N TYR A 178 -17.12 12.83 9.29
CA TYR A 178 -17.98 13.77 8.58
C TYR A 178 -19.46 13.43 8.78
N ALA A 179 -19.86 12.17 8.55
CA ALA A 179 -21.25 11.73 8.71
C ALA A 179 -21.74 11.87 10.16
N TYR A 180 -20.87 11.64 11.14
CA TYR A 180 -21.22 11.81 12.55
C TYR A 180 -21.40 13.28 12.93
N HIS A 181 -20.50 14.16 12.50
CA HIS A 181 -20.49 15.58 12.90
C HIS A 181 -21.46 16.46 12.09
N GLU A 182 -21.55 16.24 10.78
CA GLU A 182 -22.21 17.16 9.84
C GLU A 182 -23.63 16.74 9.44
N TRP A 183 -23.99 15.46 9.55
CA TRP A 183 -25.33 15.03 9.16
C TRP A 183 -26.40 15.53 10.14
N ARG A 184 -27.55 15.89 9.59
CA ARG A 184 -28.70 16.35 10.38
C ARG A 184 -29.42 15.17 11.03
N ALA A 185 -30.19 15.45 12.08
CA ALA A 185 -30.97 14.44 12.77
C ALA A 185 -31.95 13.69 11.82
N PRO A 186 -32.09 12.35 11.96
CA PRO A 186 -31.33 11.48 12.86
C PRO A 186 -29.86 11.37 12.44
N ARG A 187 -28.96 11.55 13.42
CA ARG A 187 -27.49 11.53 13.22
C ARG A 187 -26.98 10.09 13.19
N LEU A 188 -25.82 9.89 12.58
CA LEU A 188 -25.18 8.58 12.50
C LEU A 188 -25.02 7.94 13.88
N ARG A 189 -25.50 6.70 14.03
CA ARG A 189 -25.38 5.89 15.27
C ARG A 189 -24.77 4.53 15.02
N TYR A 190 -25.00 3.94 13.85
CA TYR A 190 -24.58 2.60 13.51
C TYR A 190 -23.85 2.60 12.17
N VAL A 191 -22.74 1.87 12.09
CA VAL A 191 -22.00 1.63 10.85
C VAL A 191 -21.87 0.12 10.67
N LEU A 192 -22.24 -0.36 9.49
CA LEU A 192 -21.96 -1.71 9.02
C LEU A 192 -20.82 -1.63 8.01
N LEU A 193 -19.69 -2.25 8.33
CA LEU A 193 -18.62 -2.48 7.37
C LEU A 193 -18.88 -3.82 6.66
N LEU A 194 -18.99 -3.78 5.35
CA LEU A 194 -19.37 -4.89 4.49
C LEU A 194 -18.22 -5.20 3.52
N GLY A 195 -17.41 -6.17 3.88
CA GLY A 195 -16.26 -6.62 3.10
C GLY A 195 -15.20 -7.18 4.02
N ASP A 196 -14.16 -7.73 3.42
CA ASP A 196 -13.03 -8.33 4.13
C ASP A 196 -11.75 -7.51 3.93
N ALA A 197 -10.75 -7.84 4.76
CA ALA A 197 -9.44 -7.24 4.75
C ALA A 197 -8.34 -8.27 5.07
N THR A 198 -7.18 -8.05 4.47
CA THR A 198 -5.97 -8.83 4.69
C THR A 198 -4.83 -7.93 5.20
N TYR A 199 -3.94 -8.52 6.00
CA TYR A 199 -2.67 -7.90 6.35
C TYR A 199 -1.69 -7.89 5.16
N ASP A 200 -1.89 -8.79 4.18
CA ASP A 200 -1.08 -8.89 2.96
C ASP A 200 -1.66 -8.07 1.80
N PHE A 201 -2.03 -6.82 2.08
CA PHE A 201 -2.69 -5.95 1.08
C PHE A 201 -1.77 -5.50 -0.06
N LYS A 202 -0.45 -5.73 0.08
CA LYS A 202 0.55 -5.50 -0.99
C LYS A 202 0.87 -6.77 -1.78
N ASN A 203 0.17 -7.88 -1.47
CA ASN A 203 0.32 -9.17 -2.14
C ASN A 203 1.76 -9.71 -2.14
N TYR A 204 2.45 -9.58 -1.01
CA TYR A 204 3.80 -10.12 -0.86
C TYR A 204 3.79 -11.65 -0.77
N LEU A 205 2.67 -12.27 -0.37
CA LEU A 205 2.51 -13.72 -0.29
C LEU A 205 1.89 -14.34 -1.56
N GLY A 206 1.56 -13.52 -2.57
CA GLY A 206 0.98 -14.00 -3.83
C GLY A 206 -0.42 -14.59 -3.68
N THR A 207 -1.18 -14.14 -2.68
CA THR A 207 -2.55 -14.62 -2.42
C THR A 207 -3.62 -13.91 -3.24
N ASP A 208 -3.26 -12.78 -3.88
CA ASP A 208 -4.15 -11.89 -4.65
C ASP A 208 -5.37 -11.38 -3.87
N VAL A 209 -5.35 -11.50 -2.53
CA VAL A 209 -6.43 -10.97 -1.68
C VAL A 209 -6.32 -9.46 -1.60
N THR A 210 -7.40 -8.78 -1.96
CA THR A 210 -7.46 -7.32 -1.92
C THR A 210 -8.34 -6.84 -0.77
N ASN A 211 -7.99 -5.68 -0.22
CA ASN A 211 -8.78 -5.06 0.83
C ASN A 211 -10.02 -4.41 0.23
N GLN A 212 -11.18 -5.01 0.47
CA GLN A 212 -12.47 -4.45 0.08
C GLN A 212 -12.88 -3.31 1.02
N VAL A 213 -12.58 -3.45 2.30
CA VAL A 213 -12.73 -2.40 3.31
C VAL A 213 -11.42 -2.32 4.10
N PRO A 214 -10.48 -1.41 3.74
CA PRO A 214 -9.17 -1.38 4.36
C PRO A 214 -9.21 -1.21 5.89
N PRO A 215 -8.47 -2.04 6.63
CA PRO A 215 -8.41 -1.96 8.08
C PRO A 215 -7.35 -0.96 8.52
N PHE A 216 -7.55 -0.31 9.67
CA PHE A 216 -6.42 0.23 10.40
C PHE A 216 -5.62 -0.94 10.96
N ILE A 217 -4.42 -1.15 10.42
CA ILE A 217 -3.47 -2.10 11.00
C ILE A 217 -2.91 -1.44 12.26
N VAL A 218 -3.53 -1.77 13.40
CA VAL A 218 -3.06 -1.34 14.70
C VAL A 218 -2.19 -2.43 15.31
N ARG A 219 -1.09 -2.02 15.94
CA ARG A 219 -0.32 -2.91 16.79
C ARG A 219 -1.15 -3.22 18.03
N THR A 220 -1.52 -4.48 18.20
CA THR A 220 -2.18 -4.95 19.43
C THR A 220 -1.18 -5.73 20.27
N SER A 221 -1.42 -5.79 21.58
CA SER A 221 -0.66 -6.63 22.51
C SER A 221 -0.81 -8.14 22.26
N TYR A 222 -1.69 -8.55 21.33
CA TYR A 222 -1.92 -9.95 20.97
C TYR A 222 -1.05 -10.42 19.79
N LEU A 223 -0.39 -9.49 19.09
CA LEU A 223 0.73 -9.77 18.17
C LEU A 223 2.07 -9.69 18.93
N TRP A 224 2.09 -10.17 20.17
CA TRP A 224 3.32 -10.37 20.91
C TRP A 224 3.85 -11.76 20.56
N THR A 225 5.07 -11.79 20.05
CA THR A 225 5.89 -13.00 20.14
C THR A 225 6.04 -13.32 21.62
N ALA A 226 5.53 -14.49 22.03
CA ALA A 226 6.04 -15.12 23.24
C ALA A 226 7.55 -15.25 23.06
N SER A 227 8.26 -14.84 24.11
CA SER A 227 9.70 -14.65 24.17
C SER A 227 10.49 -15.93 23.95
#